data_AF-A0A375YDU5-F1
#
_entry.id   AF-A0A375YDU5-F1
#
_cell.length_a   1.000
_cell.length_b   1.000
_cell.length_c   1.000
_cell.angle_alpha   90.00
_cell.angle_beta   90.00
_cell.angle_gamma   90.00
#
_symmetry.space_group_name_H-M   'P 1'
#
loop_
_entity.id
_entity.type
_entity.pdbx_description
1 polymer ?
#
loop_
_entity_poly.entity_id
_entity_poly.type
_entity_poly.pdbx_seq_one_letter_code
_entity_poly.pdbx_strand_id
1 'polypeptide(L)'
;MTDKLEVDTSELRRAGEVFVSAAEQIAGLQPDTLLADAAAAVPQLKTAAACVAAKTTVATEVAGIAVAARKFGADLVSSANAYDATDEDSARNVDGVEIPAPR
;
A
#
# COMPACT_ATOMS: atom_id res chain seq x y z
N MET A 1 -31.51 -10.88 -13.99
CA MET A 1 -30.40 -10.85 -13.03
C MET A 1 -29.76 -9.49 -13.14
N THR A 2 -29.81 -8.69 -12.08
CA THR A 2 -29.07 -7.42 -12.01
C THR A 2 -28.41 -7.40 -10.65
N ASP A 3 -27.42 -8.26 -10.49
CA ASP A 3 -26.46 -8.09 -9.41
C ASP A 3 -25.63 -6.87 -9.81
N LYS A 4 -25.87 -5.75 -9.11
CA LYS A 4 -25.09 -4.54 -9.26
C LYS A 4 -23.72 -4.85 -8.67
N LEU A 5 -22.66 -4.70 -9.46
CA LEU A 5 -21.32 -4.63 -8.89
C LEU A 5 -21.30 -3.34 -8.07
N GLU A 6 -21.34 -3.45 -6.74
CA GLU A 6 -21.25 -2.31 -5.82
C GLU A 6 -19.96 -2.48 -5.03
N VAL A 7 -18.91 -1.79 -5.47
CA VAL A 7 -17.62 -1.77 -4.77
C VAL A 7 -17.66 -0.66 -3.72
N ASP A 8 -17.35 -1.02 -2.48
CA ASP A 8 -17.12 -0.01 -1.44
C ASP A 8 -15.74 0.64 -1.67
N THR A 9 -15.74 1.74 -2.43
CA THR A 9 -14.52 2.49 -2.75
C THR A 9 -13.96 3.23 -1.54
N SER A 10 -14.75 3.42 -0.48
CA SER A 10 -14.29 4.05 0.77
C SER A 10 -13.36 3.10 1.54
N GLU A 11 -13.68 1.82 1.60
CA GLU A 11 -12.83 0.80 2.23
C GLU A 11 -11.54 0.57 1.45
N LEU A 12 -11.56 0.63 0.11
CA LEU A 12 -10.35 0.56 -0.71
C LEU A 12 -9.42 1.75 -0.45
N ARG A 13 -9.96 2.98 -0.35
CA ARG A 13 -9.16 4.17 -0.01
C ARG A 13 -8.56 4.06 1.38
N ARG A 14 -9.37 3.68 2.37
CA ARG A 14 -8.93 3.49 3.75
C ARG A 14 -7.82 2.45 3.86
N ALA A 15 -7.98 1.30 3.21
CA ALA A 15 -6.94 0.28 3.15
C ALA A 15 -5.67 0.84 2.48
N GLY A 16 -5.81 1.59 1.39
CA GLY A 16 -4.70 2.25 0.72
C GLY A 16 -3.90 3.17 1.63
N GLU A 17 -4.58 4.04 2.40
CA GLU A 17 -3.96 4.93 3.39
C GLU A 17 -3.25 4.17 4.51
N VAL A 18 -3.83 3.07 5.00
CA VAL A 18 -3.21 2.20 6.01
C VAL A 18 -1.91 1.60 5.47
N PHE A 19 -1.88 1.14 4.22
CA PHE A 19 -0.65 0.60 3.62
C PHE A 19 0.43 1.66 3.41
N VAL A 20 0.06 2.88 3.04
CA VAL A 20 1.02 4.00 2.95
C VAL A 20 1.59 4.34 4.32
N SER A 21 0.74 4.46 5.35
CA SER A 21 1.20 4.73 6.72
C SER A 21 2.11 3.61 7.25
N ALA A 22 1.75 2.35 7.02
CA ALA A 22 2.58 1.21 7.39
C ALA A 22 3.94 1.25 6.67
N ALA A 23 3.96 1.62 5.40
CA ALA A 23 5.20 1.75 4.64
C ALA A 23 6.13 2.84 5.19
N GLU A 24 5.58 3.96 5.65
CA GLU A 24 6.35 5.02 6.31
C GLU A 24 6.94 4.57 7.64
N GLN A 25 6.13 3.87 8.46
CA GLN A 25 6.59 3.29 9.72
C GLN A 25 7.71 2.25 9.49
N ILE A 26 7.56 1.38 8.50
CA ILE A 26 8.57 0.37 8.13
C ILE A 26 9.86 1.06 7.65
N ALA A 27 9.75 2.05 6.77
CA ALA A 27 10.91 2.80 6.28
C ALA A 27 11.66 3.55 7.40
N GLY A 28 10.96 3.92 8.47
CA GLY A 28 11.54 4.58 9.65
C GLY A 28 12.32 3.65 10.59
N LEU A 29 12.29 2.33 10.42
CA LEU A 29 12.93 1.39 11.35
C LEU A 29 14.47 1.45 11.39
N GLN A 30 15.12 1.98 10.35
CA GLN A 30 16.59 2.13 10.25
C GLN A 30 17.38 0.92 10.80
N PRO A 31 17.08 -0.31 10.35
CA PRO A 31 17.61 -1.53 10.95
C PRO A 31 19.13 -1.66 10.80
N ASP A 32 19.72 -1.01 9.79
CA ASP A 32 21.16 -0.93 9.62
C ASP A 32 21.83 -0.22 10.80
N THR A 33 21.25 0.90 11.23
CA THR A 33 21.72 1.70 12.37
C THR A 33 21.55 0.93 13.67
N LEU A 34 20.34 0.38 13.91
CA LEU A 34 20.05 -0.41 15.11
C LEU A 34 21.01 -1.62 15.27
N LEU A 35 21.26 -2.35 14.18
CA LEU A 35 22.16 -3.51 14.21
C LEU A 35 23.63 -3.11 14.31
N ALA A 36 24.03 -1.98 13.73
CA ALA A 36 25.38 -1.44 13.88
C ALA A 36 25.65 -0.99 15.32
N ASP A 37 24.71 -0.27 15.94
CA ASP A 37 24.82 0.21 17.31
C ASP A 37 24.86 -0.95 18.31
N ALA A 38 24.00 -1.96 18.12
CA ALA A 38 24.02 -3.17 18.93
C ALA A 38 25.35 -3.94 18.83
N ALA A 39 25.92 -4.03 17.62
CA ALA A 39 27.22 -4.66 17.42
C ALA A 39 28.36 -3.86 18.07
N ALA A 40 28.31 -2.52 18.00
CA ALA A 40 29.32 -1.63 18.56
C ALA A 40 29.35 -1.64 20.09
N ALA A 41 28.22 -1.91 20.76
CA ALA A 41 28.14 -1.99 22.21
C ALA A 41 28.88 -3.21 22.80
N VAL A 42 29.01 -4.31 22.06
CA VAL A 42 29.58 -5.58 22.52
C VAL A 42 30.44 -6.28 21.45
N PRO A 43 31.49 -5.60 20.91
CA PRO A 43 32.19 -6.04 19.70
C PRO A 43 32.91 -7.39 19.82
N GLN A 44 33.24 -7.80 21.04
CA GLN A 44 33.89 -9.09 21.34
C GLN A 44 32.96 -10.31 21.22
N LEU A 45 31.64 -10.11 21.12
CA LEU A 45 30.68 -11.22 21.06
C LEU A 45 30.45 -11.67 19.62
N LYS A 46 30.26 -12.98 19.42
CA LYS A 46 29.87 -13.55 18.11
C LYS A 46 28.56 -12.95 17.58
N THR A 47 27.66 -12.52 18.48
CA THR A 47 26.42 -11.84 18.14
C THR A 47 26.66 -10.50 17.45
N ALA A 48 27.72 -9.74 17.80
CA ALA A 48 28.07 -8.51 17.10
C ALA A 48 28.45 -8.78 15.64
N ALA A 49 29.22 -9.84 15.37
CA ALA A 49 29.54 -10.25 14.01
C ALA A 49 28.29 -10.66 13.21
N ALA A 50 27.33 -11.36 13.86
CA ALA A 50 26.06 -11.70 13.23
C ALA A 50 25.22 -10.44 12.90
N CYS A 51 25.17 -9.45 13.80
CA CYS A 51 24.51 -8.17 13.55
C CYS A 51 25.14 -7.43 12.36
N VAL A 52 26.48 -7.36 12.29
CA VAL A 52 27.19 -6.72 11.16
C VAL A 52 26.92 -7.43 9.84
N ALA A 53 26.87 -8.76 9.85
CA ALA A 53 26.57 -9.55 8.65
C ALA A 53 25.11 -9.37 8.19
N ALA A 54 24.16 -9.23 9.11
CA ALA A 54 22.74 -9.12 8.80
C ALA A 54 22.31 -7.71 8.37
N LYS A 55 23.00 -6.65 8.84
CA LYS A 55 22.49 -5.26 8.76
C LYS A 55 22.10 -4.81 7.35
N THR A 56 22.92 -5.09 6.35
CA THR A 56 22.67 -4.66 4.96
C THR A 56 21.51 -5.43 4.35
N THR A 57 21.42 -6.74 4.62
CA THR A 57 20.32 -7.58 4.14
C THR A 57 19.00 -7.09 4.73
N VAL A 58 18.93 -6.93 6.05
CA VAL A 58 17.70 -6.46 6.71
C VAL A 58 17.30 -5.07 6.24
N ALA A 59 18.25 -4.15 6.06
CA ALA A 59 17.95 -2.82 5.53
C ALA A 59 17.40 -2.85 4.10
N THR A 60 17.95 -3.72 3.24
CA THR A 60 17.46 -3.92 1.87
C THR A 60 16.03 -4.46 1.88
N GLU A 61 15.75 -5.47 2.70
CA GLU A 61 14.41 -6.05 2.83
C GLU A 61 13.39 -5.02 3.34
N VAL A 62 13.74 -4.26 4.39
CA VAL A 62 12.87 -3.19 4.94
C VAL A 62 12.56 -2.14 3.87
N ALA A 63 13.56 -1.71 3.10
CA ALA A 63 13.35 -0.78 2.00
C ALA A 63 12.42 -1.37 0.91
N GLY A 64 12.62 -2.64 0.55
CA GLY A 64 11.79 -3.35 -0.41
C GLY A 64 10.33 -3.47 0.03
N ILE A 65 10.10 -3.87 1.28
CA ILE A 65 8.76 -3.97 1.88
C ILE A 65 8.07 -2.59 1.89
N ALA A 66 8.78 -1.54 2.30
CA ALA A 66 8.21 -0.19 2.30
C ALA A 66 7.83 0.28 0.88
N VAL A 67 8.64 -0.02 -0.14
CA VAL A 67 8.29 0.30 -1.54
C VAL A 67 7.05 -0.49 -1.99
N ALA A 68 6.99 -1.79 -1.71
CA ALA A 68 5.87 -2.64 -2.09
C ALA A 68 4.56 -2.20 -1.40
N ALA A 69 4.62 -1.86 -0.11
CA ALA A 69 3.47 -1.39 0.66
C ALA A 69 2.95 -0.04 0.13
N ARG A 70 3.83 0.93 -0.18
CA ARG A 70 3.40 2.20 -0.82
C ARG A 70 2.72 1.95 -2.16
N LYS A 71 3.31 1.09 -2.98
CA LYS A 71 2.77 0.76 -4.30
C LYS A 71 1.38 0.14 -4.17
N PHE A 72 1.23 -0.87 -3.32
CA PHE A 72 -0.06 -1.52 -3.11
C PHE A 72 -1.11 -0.54 -2.59
N GLY A 73 -0.75 0.32 -1.64
CA GLY A 73 -1.66 1.36 -1.14
C GLY A 73 -2.11 2.34 -2.23
N ALA A 74 -1.19 2.79 -3.08
CA ALA A 74 -1.50 3.64 -4.22
C ALA A 74 -2.38 2.95 -5.27
N ASP A 75 -2.13 1.66 -5.54
CA ASP A 75 -2.91 0.87 -6.50
C ASP A 75 -4.37 0.70 -6.01
N LEU A 76 -4.60 0.55 -4.68
CA LEU A 76 -5.95 0.52 -4.08
C LEU A 76 -6.69 1.85 -4.26
N VAL A 77 -6.05 2.97 -3.93
CA VAL A 77 -6.64 4.32 -4.09
C VAL A 77 -6.94 4.61 -5.55
N SER A 78 -6.01 4.27 -6.46
CA SER A 78 -6.19 4.44 -7.89
C SER A 78 -7.37 3.62 -8.42
N SER A 79 -7.52 2.38 -7.94
CA SER A 79 -8.62 1.50 -8.34
C SER A 79 -9.97 2.04 -7.86
N ALA A 80 -10.04 2.54 -6.62
CA ALA A 80 -11.23 3.18 -6.07
C ALA A 80 -11.66 4.41 -6.90
N ASN A 81 -10.70 5.26 -7.29
CA ASN A 81 -10.98 6.43 -8.10
C ASN A 81 -11.42 6.07 -9.52
N ALA A 82 -10.82 5.04 -10.12
CA ALA A 82 -11.22 4.57 -11.44
C ALA A 82 -12.64 3.98 -11.46
N TYR A 83 -13.03 3.28 -10.38
CA TYR A 83 -14.39 2.79 -10.21
C TYR A 83 -15.40 3.94 -10.12
N ASP A 84 -15.19 4.91 -9.22
CA ASP A 84 -16.12 6.03 -9.04
C ASP A 84 -16.28 6.84 -10.35
N ALA A 85 -15.18 7.10 -11.07
CA ALA A 85 -15.23 7.80 -12.35
C ALA A 85 -16.04 7.03 -13.40
N THR A 86 -15.87 5.71 -13.47
CA THR A 86 -16.60 4.86 -14.42
C THR A 86 -18.09 4.77 -14.08
N ASP A 87 -18.43 4.69 -12.79
CA ASP A 87 -19.83 4.66 -12.33
C ASP A 87 -20.53 5.99 -12.63
N GLU A 88 -19.89 7.12 -12.33
CA GLU A 88 -20.41 8.45 -12.65
C GLU A 88 -20.60 8.66 -14.17
N ASP A 89 -19.61 8.28 -14.99
CA ASP A 89 -19.71 8.37 -16.45
C ASP A 89 -20.84 7.49 -16.99
N SER A 90 -21.01 6.29 -16.43
CA SER A 90 -22.09 5.37 -16.81
C SER A 90 -23.46 5.94 -16.44
N ALA A 91 -23.60 6.52 -15.25
CA ALA A 91 -24.84 7.15 -14.80
C ALA A 91 -25.24 8.32 -15.73
N ARG A 92 -24.29 9.19 -16.08
CA ARG A 92 -24.54 10.30 -17.03
C ARG A 92 -24.96 9.80 -18.41
N ASN A 93 -24.36 8.71 -18.89
CA ASN A 93 -24.73 8.12 -20.18
C ASN A 93 -26.15 7.53 -20.17
N VAL A 94 -26.58 6.94 -19.05
CA VAL A 94 -27.95 6.41 -18.90
C VAL A 94 -28.98 7.55 -18.84
N ASP A 95 -28.72 8.59 -18.06
CA ASP A 95 -29.62 9.76 -17.95
C ASP A 95 -29.79 10.50 -19.29
N GLY A 96 -28.79 10.41 -20.18
CA GLY A 96 -28.83 10.99 -21.52
C GLY A 96 -29.65 10.18 -22.54
N VAL A 97 -30.14 8.98 -22.19
CA VAL A 97 -30.97 8.16 -23.09
C VAL A 97 -32.43 8.54 -22.95
N GLU A 98 -33.00 9.17 -23.97
CA GLU A 98 -34.44 9.40 -24.07
C GLU A 98 -35.16 8.04 -24.24
N ILE A 99 -35.90 7.60 -23.20
CA ILE A 99 -36.61 6.34 -23.23
C ILE A 99 -37.81 6.47 -24.17
N PRO A 100 -37.90 5.70 -25.28
CA PRO A 100 -39.03 5.77 -26.19
C PRO A 100 -40.31 5.39 -25.44
N ALA A 101 -41.36 6.21 -25.56
CA ALA A 101 -42.64 5.91 -24.96
C ALA A 101 -43.17 4.53 -25.45
N PRO A 102 -43.79 3.73 -24.57
CA PRO A 102 -44.34 2.44 -24.96
C PRO A 102 -45.44 2.66 -26.02
N ARG A 103 -45.39 1.85 -27.09
CA ARG A 103 -46.40 1.84 -28.16
C ARG A 103 -47.74 1.33 -27.67
#